data_AF-A0A7X5DW19-F1
#
_entry.id   AF-A0A7X5DW19-F1
#
_cell.length_a   1.000
_cell.length_b   1.000
_cell.length_c   1.000
_cell.angle_alpha   90.00
_cell.angle_beta   90.00
_cell.angle_gamma   90.00
#
_symmetry.space_group_name_H-M   'P 1'
#
loop_
_entity.id
_entity.type
_entity.pdbx_description
1 polymer ?
#
loop_
_entity_poly.entity_id
_entity_poly.type
_entity_poly.pdbx_seq_one_letter_code
_entity_poly.pdbx_strand_id
1 'polypeptide(L)'
;MKVKLTQDIAIRDSVSTKYRQAGYVKYTQLSALAKKKCHRLSGNKAKLKKGNVVKVKKATTAWNGSIWIQIKNGWLPAVVSGKYRVQAV
;
A
#
# COMPACT_ATOMS: atom_id res chain seq x y z
N MET A 1 9.76 -11.61 1.19
CA MET A 1 10.17 -10.66 2.24
C MET A 1 8.95 -10.12 2.98
N LYS A 2 9.06 -9.85 4.29
CA LYS A 2 8.06 -9.11 5.08
C LYS A 2 8.56 -7.70 5.33
N VAL A 3 7.65 -6.74 5.38
CA VAL A 3 7.99 -5.36 5.73
C VAL A 3 7.01 -4.82 6.75
N LYS A 4 7.49 -3.97 7.65
CA LYS A 4 6.71 -3.23 8.63
C LYS A 4 6.47 -1.83 8.12
N LEU A 5 5.22 -1.37 8.20
CA LEU A 5 4.87 0.01 7.83
C LEU A 5 5.40 0.98 8.87
N THR A 6 6.16 1.99 8.44
CA THR A 6 6.68 3.05 9.33
C THR A 6 5.69 4.21 9.49
N GLN A 7 4.68 4.27 8.62
CA GLN A 7 3.57 5.23 8.64
C GLN A 7 2.30 4.59 8.05
N ASP A 8 1.17 5.28 8.16
CA ASP A 8 -0.07 4.81 7.55
C ASP A 8 -0.03 4.95 6.02
N ILE A 9 -0.51 3.95 5.29
CA ILE A 9 -0.43 3.92 3.83
C ILE A 9 -1.75 3.50 3.19
N ALA A 10 -2.21 4.24 2.18
CA ALA A 10 -3.38 3.88 1.41
C ALA A 10 -3.11 2.65 0.53
N ILE A 11 -4.05 1.70 0.51
CA ILE A 11 -3.97 0.52 -0.35
C ILE A 11 -4.52 0.89 -1.73
N ARG A 12 -3.73 0.64 -2.76
CA ARG A 12 -4.13 0.88 -4.16
C ARG A 12 -4.33 -0.43 -4.91
N ASP A 13 -5.28 -0.49 -5.83
CA ASP A 13 -5.57 -1.72 -6.58
C ASP A 13 -4.45 -2.08 -7.59
N SER A 14 -3.78 -1.07 -8.14
CA SER A 14 -2.72 -1.18 -9.13
C SER A 14 -1.85 0.07 -9.13
N VAL A 15 -0.69 0.04 -9.78
CA VAL A 15 0.14 1.24 -10.04
C VAL A 15 0.15 1.44 -11.55
N SER A 16 -0.66 2.38 -12.04
CA SER A 16 -0.71 2.69 -13.47
C SER A 16 0.53 3.49 -13.88
N THR A 17 1.36 2.91 -14.75
CA THR A 17 2.51 3.59 -15.37
C THR A 17 2.09 4.54 -16.49
N LYS A 18 0.89 4.35 -17.05
CA LYS A 18 0.42 4.99 -18.29
C LYS A 18 -0.62 6.08 -18.07
N TYR A 19 -1.58 5.85 -17.16
CA TYR A 19 -2.77 6.69 -17.00
C TYR A 19 -2.71 7.62 -15.79
N ARG A 20 -1.55 7.72 -15.11
CA ARG A 20 -1.30 8.56 -13.92
C ARG A 20 -2.29 8.38 -12.76
N GLN A 21 -3.11 7.34 -12.76
CA GLN A 21 -4.08 7.11 -11.69
C GLN A 21 -4.12 5.64 -11.32
N ALA A 22 -3.97 5.42 -10.02
CA ALA A 22 -4.15 4.14 -9.36
C ALA A 22 -5.45 4.23 -8.57
N GLY A 23 -6.31 3.23 -8.68
CA GLY A 23 -7.55 3.18 -7.90
C GLY A 23 -7.27 2.83 -6.45
N TYR A 24 -8.21 3.17 -5.57
CA TYR A 24 -8.13 2.84 -4.15
C TYR A 24 -8.91 1.57 -3.89
N VAL A 25 -8.34 0.70 -3.07
CA VAL A 25 -9.10 -0.46 -2.57
C VAL A 25 -10.19 0.04 -1.65
N LYS A 26 -11.44 -0.35 -1.91
CA LYS A 26 -12.56 0.04 -1.06
C LYS A 26 -12.45 -0.70 0.28
N TYR A 27 -12.60 0.02 1.38
CA TYR A 27 -12.57 -0.57 2.73
C TYR A 27 -13.65 -1.63 2.91
N THR A 28 -14.82 -1.46 2.30
CA THR A 28 -15.91 -2.46 2.33
C THR A 28 -15.54 -3.77 1.64
N GLN A 29 -14.70 -3.74 0.60
CA GLN A 29 -14.22 -4.91 -0.15
C GLN A 29 -13.11 -5.69 0.58
N LEU A 30 -12.59 -5.16 1.69
CA LEU A 30 -11.62 -5.88 2.51
C LEU A 30 -12.29 -6.98 3.34
N SER A 31 -11.60 -8.12 3.47
CA SER A 31 -11.94 -9.15 4.44
C SER A 31 -11.94 -8.61 5.88
N ALA A 32 -12.67 -9.24 6.80
CA ALA A 32 -12.73 -8.84 8.20
C ALA A 32 -11.34 -8.75 8.86
N LEU A 33 -10.44 -9.71 8.57
CA LEU A 33 -9.06 -9.69 9.05
C LEU A 33 -8.26 -8.51 8.51
N ALA A 34 -8.45 -8.15 7.24
CA ALA A 34 -7.79 -6.99 6.64
C ALA A 34 -8.34 -5.68 7.22
N LYS A 35 -9.65 -5.59 7.49
CA LYS A 35 -10.29 -4.44 8.14
C LYS A 35 -9.68 -4.15 9.52
N LYS A 36 -9.34 -5.16 10.33
CA LYS A 36 -8.66 -4.96 11.64
C LYS A 36 -7.35 -4.17 11.51
N LYS A 37 -6.61 -4.39 10.42
CA LYS A 37 -5.33 -3.75 10.11
C LYS A 37 -5.47 -2.40 9.41
N CYS A 38 -6.68 -2.01 9.04
CA CYS A 38 -6.96 -0.81 8.26
C CYS A 38 -7.90 0.14 9.01
N HIS A 39 -8.01 1.37 8.53
CA HIS A 39 -9.15 2.25 8.81
C HIS A 39 -9.74 2.74 7.48
N ARG A 40 -11.00 3.18 7.55
CA ARG A 40 -11.73 3.77 6.43
C ARG A 40 -11.43 5.26 6.35
N LEU A 41 -11.06 5.74 5.17
CA LEU A 41 -11.01 7.17 4.85
C LEU A 41 -12.27 7.61 4.08
N SER A 42 -12.38 8.93 3.86
CA SER A 42 -13.40 9.51 2.98
C SER A 42 -13.42 8.84 1.60
N GLY A 43 -14.62 8.69 1.03
CA GLY A 43 -14.82 7.94 -0.22
C GLY A 43 -14.57 6.44 -0.08
N ASN A 44 -14.66 5.88 1.14
CA ASN A 44 -14.52 4.45 1.43
C ASN A 44 -13.14 3.87 1.08
N LYS A 45 -12.08 4.68 1.08
CA LYS A 45 -10.71 4.23 0.76
C LYS A 45 -10.11 3.47 1.95
N ALA A 46 -9.43 2.36 1.68
CA ALA A 46 -8.71 1.60 2.70
C ALA A 46 -7.32 2.20 2.97
N LYS A 47 -7.03 2.48 4.24
CA LYS A 47 -5.71 2.90 4.71
C LYS A 47 -5.18 1.92 5.76
N LEU A 48 -4.03 1.34 5.49
CA LEU A 48 -3.34 0.39 6.36
C LEU A 48 -2.63 1.16 7.49
N LYS A 49 -2.82 0.73 8.74
CA LYS A 49 -2.25 1.42 9.92
C LYS A 49 -0.74 1.18 10.01
N LYS A 50 0.00 2.18 10.49
CA LYS A 50 1.41 2.09 10.88
C LYS A 50 1.65 0.88 11.79
N GLY A 51 2.85 0.30 11.69
CA GLY A 51 3.28 -0.82 12.52
C GLY A 51 2.81 -2.20 12.04
N ASN A 52 1.86 -2.27 11.11
CA ASN A 52 1.46 -3.53 10.51
C ASN A 52 2.58 -4.14 9.67
N VAL A 53 2.66 -5.46 9.72
CA VAL A 53 3.56 -6.26 8.89
C VAL A 53 2.79 -6.86 7.73
N VAL A 54 3.32 -6.70 6.52
CA VAL A 54 2.73 -7.22 5.28
C VAL A 54 3.77 -8.03 4.51
N LYS A 55 3.30 -9.05 3.78
CA LYS A 55 4.14 -9.87 2.89
C LYS A 55 4.23 -9.19 1.52
N VAL A 56 5.45 -8.94 1.06
CA VAL A 56 5.72 -8.44 -0.28
C VAL A 56 5.64 -9.59 -1.27
N LYS A 57 4.83 -9.41 -2.32
CA LYS A 57 4.70 -10.33 -3.47
C LYS A 57 5.60 -9.91 -4.63
N LYS A 58 5.59 -8.62 -4.97
CA LYS A 58 6.36 -8.03 -6.08
C LYS A 58 6.78 -6.62 -5.69
N ALA A 59 7.88 -6.14 -6.26
CA ALA A 59 8.28 -4.74 -6.20
C ALA A 59 8.36 -4.17 -7.62
N THR A 60 8.09 -2.88 -7.79
CA THR A 60 8.30 -2.16 -9.04
C THR A 60 8.77 -0.75 -8.75
N THR A 61 9.59 -0.21 -9.65
CA THR A 61 10.06 1.16 -9.60
C THR A 61 9.32 1.96 -10.65
N ALA A 62 8.67 3.04 -10.22
CA ALA A 62 8.05 3.99 -11.12
C ALA A 62 9.11 4.91 -11.74
N TRP A 63 8.79 5.50 -12.89
CA TRP A 63 9.65 6.43 -13.63
C TRP A 63 10.15 7.62 -12.80
N ASN A 64 9.40 8.02 -11.77
CA ASN A 64 9.77 9.10 -10.85
C ASN A 64 10.62 8.63 -9.64
N GLY A 65 11.22 7.44 -9.71
CA GLY A 65 12.04 6.86 -8.64
C GLY A 65 11.25 6.33 -7.43
N SER A 66 9.91 6.37 -7.45
CA SER A 66 9.11 5.80 -6.36
C SER A 66 9.10 4.27 -6.44
N ILE A 67 9.31 3.60 -5.32
CA ILE A 67 9.25 2.14 -5.24
C ILE A 67 7.89 1.72 -4.69
N TRP A 68 7.23 0.79 -5.36
CA TRP A 68 5.95 0.24 -4.98
C TRP A 68 6.06 -1.26 -4.72
N ILE A 69 5.39 -1.73 -3.68
CA ILE A 69 5.35 -3.15 -3.32
C ILE A 69 3.91 -3.66 -3.44
N GLN A 70 3.75 -4.81 -4.06
CA GLN A 70 2.50 -5.54 -4.11
C GLN A 70 2.35 -6.38 -2.84
N ILE A 71 1.20 -6.26 -2.19
CA ILE A 71 0.74 -7.10 -1.10
C ILE A 71 -0.48 -7.92 -1.55
N LYS A 72 -1.02 -8.78 -0.67
CA LYS A 72 -2.19 -9.61 -1.02
C LYS A 72 -3.37 -8.78 -1.56
N ASN A 73 -3.62 -7.61 -0.99
CA ASN A 73 -4.82 -6.82 -1.25
C ASN A 73 -4.55 -5.55 -2.07
N GLY A 74 -3.41 -5.43 -2.76
CA GLY A 74 -3.10 -4.24 -3.56
C GLY A 74 -1.62 -3.83 -3.53
N TRP A 75 -1.35 -2.57 -3.83
CA TRP A 75 -0.03 -1.95 -3.89
C TRP A 75 0.13 -0.89 -2.82
N LEU A 76 1.34 -0.80 -2.26
CA LEU A 76 1.75 0.20 -1.30
C LEU A 76 3.01 0.91 -1.80
N PRO A 77 3.12 2.24 -1.67
CA PRO A 77 4.38 2.94 -1.88
C PRO A 77 5.37 2.57 -0.75
N ALA A 78 6.47 1.92 -1.12
CA ALA A 78 7.58 1.63 -0.23
C ALA A 78 8.54 2.83 -0.11
N VAL A 79 8.80 3.52 -1.23
CA VAL A 79 9.62 4.73 -1.29
C VAL A 79 8.90 5.78 -2.12
N VAL A 80 8.81 7.00 -1.60
CA VAL A 80 8.24 8.15 -2.32
C VAL A 80 9.20 9.31 -2.17
N SER A 81 9.68 9.87 -3.28
CA SER A 81 10.61 11.00 -3.28
C SER A 81 11.83 10.76 -2.35
N GLY A 82 12.45 9.57 -2.46
CA GLY A 82 13.59 9.17 -1.63
C GLY A 82 13.26 8.79 -0.17
N LYS A 83 12.02 8.97 0.30
CA LYS A 83 11.62 8.67 1.68
C LYS A 83 11.00 7.28 1.81
N TYR A 84 11.60 6.44 2.65
CA TYR A 84 11.09 5.11 2.98
C TYR A 84 9.84 5.17 3.86
N ARG A 85 8.82 4.38 3.49
CA ARG A 85 7.56 4.23 4.24
C ARG A 85 7.39 2.84 4.85
N VAL A 86 8.36 1.97 4.61
CA VAL A 86 8.42 0.59 5.07
C VAL A 86 9.83 0.27 5.57
N GLN A 87 9.92 -0.65 6.51
CA GLN A 87 11.18 -1.19 7.04
C GLN A 87 11.19 -2.70 6.87
N ALA A 88 12.36 -3.28 6.56
CA ALA A 88 12.53 -4.74 6.57
C ALA A 88 12.25 -5.31 7.96
N VAL A 89 11.72 -6.54 8.01
CA VAL A 89 11.44 -7.30 9.24
C VAL A 89 12.15 -8.63 9.18
#